data_AF-A0A176TDX7-F1
#
_entry.id   AF-A0A176TDX7-F1
#
_cell.length_a   1.000
_cell.length_b   1.000
_cell.length_c   1.000
_cell.angle_alpha   90.00
_cell.angle_beta   90.00
_cell.angle_gamma   90.00
#
_symmetry.space_group_name_H-M   'P 1'
#
loop_
_entity.id
_entity.type
_entity.pdbx_description
1 polymer ?
#
loop_
_entity_poly.entity_id
_entity_poly.type
_entity_poly.pdbx_seq_one_letter_code
_entity_poly.pdbx_strand_id
1 'polypeptide(L)'
;MKKKYLLIVILFLSFNTFSQKTKCEDLIKYAKEESFYNEEISSYELSESSWLKKVKAYHFRNNSTLIIAEIKLKNSYETKKYVFCGVSFDTWVIFKTSVNQHNTTYGERFHKYIFNNKCDCN
;
A
#
# COMPACT_ATOMS: atom_id res chain seq x y z
N MET A 1 19.40 20.39 -49.87
CA MET A 1 20.22 19.55 -48.95
C MET A 1 21.00 20.44 -48.00
N LYS A 2 20.76 20.33 -46.69
CA LYS A 2 21.77 20.22 -45.61
C LYS A 2 21.07 20.39 -44.26
N LYS A 3 20.90 19.26 -43.57
CA LYS A 3 20.52 19.16 -42.16
C LYS A 3 21.52 19.94 -41.31
N LYS A 4 21.05 20.72 -40.33
CA LYS A 4 21.81 21.04 -39.11
C LYS A 4 20.84 21.02 -37.93
N TYR A 5 20.68 19.85 -37.35
CA TYR A 5 20.21 19.68 -35.97
C TYR A 5 21.45 19.53 -35.10
N LEU A 6 21.60 20.37 -34.07
CA LEU A 6 22.39 20.08 -32.86
C LEU A 6 22.00 21.14 -31.79
N LEU A 7 21.20 20.82 -30.76
CA LEU A 7 21.61 20.35 -29.41
C LEU A 7 22.17 21.54 -28.58
N ILE A 8 21.60 21.97 -27.44
CA ILE A 8 21.65 21.35 -26.09
C ILE A 8 20.68 22.17 -25.18
N VAL A 9 19.56 21.61 -24.70
CA VAL A 9 19.34 20.93 -23.40
C VAL A 9 19.47 21.90 -22.19
N ILE A 10 18.36 22.55 -21.80
CA ILE A 10 17.52 22.26 -20.62
C ILE A 10 18.30 22.34 -19.30
N LEU A 11 18.20 23.49 -18.64
CA LEU A 11 18.63 23.74 -17.26
C LEU A 11 17.46 24.40 -16.51
N PHE A 12 16.40 23.63 -16.31
CA PHE A 12 15.37 23.95 -15.34
C PHE A 12 15.03 22.66 -14.59
N LEU A 13 14.60 22.83 -13.34
CA LEU A 13 14.04 21.84 -12.44
C LEU A 13 14.99 21.30 -11.36
N SER A 14 15.48 22.20 -10.50
CA SER A 14 15.67 21.87 -9.08
C SER A 14 14.27 21.73 -8.45
N PHE A 15 13.67 20.54 -8.53
CA PHE A 15 12.40 20.26 -7.85
C PHE A 15 12.65 19.88 -6.38
N ASN A 16 11.98 20.62 -5.49
CA ASN A 16 11.93 20.44 -4.05
C ASN A 16 11.52 19.01 -3.64
N THR A 17 12.38 18.27 -2.94
CA THR A 17 12.11 16.88 -2.49
C THR A 17 11.51 16.79 -1.08
N PHE A 18 10.64 17.73 -0.67
CA PHE A 18 10.13 17.78 0.71
C PHE A 18 8.59 17.67 0.88
N SER A 19 7.83 17.49 -0.20
CA SER A 19 6.34 17.53 -0.17
C SER A 19 5.65 16.19 0.14
N GLN A 20 6.41 15.15 0.46
CA GLN A 20 6.00 13.78 0.14
C GLN A 20 5.46 13.01 1.37
N LYS A 21 6.26 13.02 2.44
CA LYS A 21 5.90 12.42 3.73
C LYS A 21 4.56 12.92 4.29
N THR A 22 4.23 14.19 4.04
CA THR A 22 2.98 14.83 4.47
C THR A 22 1.75 14.15 3.88
N LYS A 23 1.78 13.72 2.61
CA LYS A 23 0.59 13.20 1.93
C LYS A 23 0.08 11.88 2.51
N CYS A 24 0.98 10.99 2.92
CA CYS A 24 0.53 9.71 3.46
C CYS A 24 0.12 9.79 4.93
N GLU A 25 0.67 10.73 5.69
CA GLU A 25 0.14 11.06 7.02
C GLU A 25 -1.29 11.64 6.89
N ASP A 26 -1.51 12.54 5.93
CA ASP A 26 -2.83 13.11 5.64
C ASP A 26 -3.83 12.06 5.13
N LEU A 27 -3.43 11.16 4.23
CA LEU A 27 -4.27 10.06 3.75
C LEU A 27 -4.67 9.11 4.90
N ILE A 28 -3.73 8.79 5.79
CA ILE A 28 -4.00 7.96 6.95
C ILE A 28 -4.96 8.68 7.91
N LYS A 29 -4.79 9.99 8.10
CA LYS A 29 -5.67 10.80 8.93
C LYS A 29 -7.09 10.83 8.35
N TYR A 30 -7.21 11.19 7.07
CA TYR A 30 -8.47 11.16 6.32
C TYR A 30 -9.16 9.80 6.43
N ALA A 31 -8.42 8.70 6.23
CA ALA A 31 -8.98 7.36 6.34
C ALA A 31 -9.53 7.07 7.73
N LYS A 32 -8.87 7.52 8.80
CA LYS A 32 -9.37 7.33 10.17
C LYS A 32 -10.61 8.16 10.48
N GLU A 33 -10.73 9.34 9.88
CA GLU A 33 -11.84 10.27 10.12
C GLU A 33 -13.08 9.92 9.30
N GLU A 34 -12.90 9.53 8.03
CA GLU A 34 -13.99 9.41 7.06
C GLU A 34 -14.38 7.96 6.73
N SER A 35 -13.62 6.96 7.19
CA SER A 35 -14.02 5.56 7.03
C SER A 35 -15.35 5.28 7.72
N PHE A 36 -16.24 4.54 7.07
CA PHE A 36 -17.49 4.10 7.71
C PHE A 36 -17.31 2.78 8.48
N TYR A 37 -16.31 1.98 8.10
CA TYR A 37 -16.04 0.67 8.67
C TYR A 37 -14.56 0.34 8.57
N ASN A 38 -14.00 -0.28 9.61
CA ASN A 38 -12.57 -0.56 9.73
C ASN A 38 -12.34 -1.98 10.20
N GLU A 39 -11.28 -2.60 9.69
CA GLU A 39 -10.92 -3.97 10.02
C GLU A 39 -9.41 -4.12 10.21
N GLU A 40 -9.00 -5.12 10.97
CA GLU A 40 -7.59 -5.40 11.25
C GLU A 40 -7.34 -6.91 11.26
N ILE A 41 -6.24 -7.34 10.65
CA ILE A 41 -5.72 -8.72 10.70
C ILE A 41 -4.32 -8.65 11.32
N SER A 42 -4.05 -9.46 12.34
CA SER A 42 -2.80 -9.36 13.09
C SER A 42 -2.20 -10.70 13.53
N SER A 43 -0.88 -10.68 13.74
CA SER A 43 0.00 -11.65 14.43
C SER A 43 -0.38 -13.13 14.45
N TYR A 44 -1.46 -13.54 15.13
CA TYR A 44 -1.87 -14.95 15.19
C TYR A 44 -2.41 -15.43 13.84
N GLU A 45 -3.22 -14.60 13.17
CA GLU A 45 -3.76 -14.93 11.85
C GLU A 45 -2.68 -14.86 10.76
N LEU A 46 -1.63 -14.07 10.99
CA LEU A 46 -0.53 -13.83 10.05
C LEU A 46 0.73 -14.66 10.36
N SER A 47 0.65 -15.66 11.26
CA SER A 47 1.81 -16.46 11.69
C SER A 47 2.55 -17.13 10.53
N GLU A 48 1.79 -17.58 9.52
CA GLU A 48 2.31 -18.22 8.31
C GLU A 48 3.02 -17.24 7.36
N SER A 49 2.94 -15.93 7.62
CA SER A 49 3.66 -14.92 6.84
C SER A 49 4.96 -14.51 7.53
N SER A 50 6.08 -14.78 6.85
CA SER A 50 7.41 -14.41 7.35
C SER A 50 7.63 -12.89 7.43
N TRP A 51 6.91 -12.10 6.62
CA TRP A 51 7.16 -10.66 6.43
C TRP A 51 5.97 -9.74 6.74
N LEU A 52 4.72 -10.22 6.66
CA LEU A 52 3.52 -9.41 6.90
C LEU A 52 3.10 -9.53 8.36
N LYS A 53 3.14 -8.45 9.14
CA LYS A 53 2.90 -8.49 10.59
C LYS A 53 1.51 -8.02 11.00
N LYS A 54 0.97 -7.01 10.30
CA LYS A 54 -0.35 -6.45 10.55
C LYS A 54 -0.90 -5.84 9.28
N VAL A 55 -2.21 -5.95 9.06
CA VAL A 55 -2.93 -5.27 7.97
C VAL A 55 -4.16 -4.61 8.55
N LYS A 56 -4.32 -3.32 8.31
CA LYS A 56 -5.50 -2.56 8.71
C LYS A 56 -6.20 -2.00 7.47
N ALA A 57 -7.50 -2.20 7.38
CA ALA A 57 -8.33 -1.71 6.28
C ALA A 57 -9.28 -0.62 6.78
N TYR A 58 -9.41 0.43 5.97
CA TYR A 58 -10.32 1.55 6.17
C TYR A 58 -11.26 1.61 4.98
N HIS A 59 -12.54 1.29 5.19
CA HIS A 59 -13.54 1.18 4.14
C HIS A 59 -14.33 2.49 4.01
N PHE A 60 -14.51 2.93 2.77
CA PHE A 60 -15.28 4.10 2.40
C PHE A 60 -16.59 3.71 1.72
N ARG A 61 -17.61 4.57 1.80
CA ARG A 61 -18.95 4.29 1.26
C ARG A 61 -18.97 4.06 -0.26
N ASN A 62 -17.95 4.54 -0.97
CA ASN A 62 -17.80 4.39 -2.42
C ASN A 62 -17.12 3.08 -2.85
N ASN A 63 -17.15 2.04 -2.01
CA ASN A 63 -16.51 0.73 -2.23
C ASN A 63 -14.96 0.75 -2.24
N SER A 64 -14.34 1.91 -1.99
CA SER A 64 -12.88 2.02 -1.86
C SER A 64 -12.42 1.61 -0.47
N THR A 65 -11.22 1.03 -0.40
CA THR A 65 -10.55 0.64 0.82
C THR A 65 -9.11 1.15 0.78
N LEU A 66 -8.72 1.85 1.85
CA LEU A 66 -7.32 2.18 2.10
C LEU A 66 -6.75 1.16 3.08
N ILE A 67 -5.60 0.57 2.72
CA ILE A 67 -4.94 -0.45 3.53
C ILE A 67 -3.63 0.09 4.07
N ILE A 68 -3.40 -0.12 5.36
CA ILE A 68 -2.11 0.12 6.02
C ILE A 68 -1.53 -1.24 6.43
N ALA A 69 -0.40 -1.61 5.85
CA ALA A 69 0.29 -2.84 6.21
C ALA A 69 1.58 -2.54 6.98
N GLU A 70 1.80 -3.25 8.07
CA GLU A 70 3.06 -3.29 8.81
C GLU A 70 3.87 -4.49 8.33
N ILE A 71 4.99 -4.20 7.68
CA ILE A 71 5.87 -5.18 7.03
C ILE A 71 7.19 -5.23 7.78
N LYS A 72 7.67 -6.43 8.11
CA LYS A 72 9.00 -6.65 8.70
C LYS A 72 10.09 -6.32 7.69
N LEU A 73 11.12 -5.61 8.14
CA LEU A 73 12.32 -5.41 7.35
C LEU A 73 13.10 -6.72 7.27
N LYS A 74 13.77 -6.97 6.14
CA LYS A 74 14.52 -8.20 5.91
C LYS A 74 15.54 -8.40 7.03
N ASN A 75 15.54 -9.58 7.66
CA ASN A 75 16.44 -9.94 8.76
C ASN A 75 16.40 -8.99 9.97
N SER A 76 15.27 -8.33 10.23
CA SER A 76 15.10 -7.42 11.37
C SER A 76 13.78 -7.66 12.10
N TYR A 77 13.76 -7.38 13.40
CA TYR A 77 12.53 -7.28 14.19
C TYR A 77 11.79 -5.95 13.95
N GLU A 78 12.47 -4.99 13.32
CA GLU A 78 11.89 -3.71 12.92
C GLU A 78 10.85 -3.90 11.83
N THR A 79 9.83 -3.05 11.88
CA THR A 79 8.76 -3.02 10.90
C THR A 79 8.59 -1.63 10.31
N LYS A 80 8.10 -1.58 9.08
CA LYS A 80 7.74 -0.35 8.39
C LYS A 80 6.29 -0.42 7.93
N LYS A 81 5.59 0.70 8.05
CA LYS A 81 4.21 0.84 7.58
C LYS A 81 4.20 1.30 6.12
N TYR A 82 3.32 0.71 5.34
CA TYR A 82 3.07 1.03 3.94
C TYR A 82 1.59 1.23 3.72
N VAL A 83 1.25 2.17 2.85
CA VAL A 83 -0.14 2.49 2.50
C VAL A 83 -0.43 1.94 1.11
N PHE A 84 -1.61 1.35 0.93
CA PHE A 84 -2.12 0.80 -0.33
C PHE A 84 -3.51 1.40 -0.59
N CYS A 85 -3.70 1.91 -1.80
CA CYS A 85 -4.81 2.79 -2.20
C CYS A 85 -5.62 2.15 -3.33
N GLY A 86 -6.91 2.50 -3.42
CA GLY A 86 -7.77 2.04 -4.51
C GLY A 86 -8.03 0.54 -4.50
N VAL A 87 -7.88 -0.11 -3.34
CA VAL A 87 -8.29 -1.51 -3.16
C VAL A 87 -9.81 -1.51 -3.04
N SER A 88 -10.53 -2.33 -3.83
CA SER A 88 -11.98 -2.44 -3.66
C SER A 88 -12.31 -3.25 -2.39
N PHE A 89 -13.50 -3.01 -1.81
CA PHE A 89 -14.00 -3.85 -0.72
C PHE A 89 -14.01 -5.34 -1.11
N ASP A 90 -14.39 -5.66 -2.34
CA ASP A 90 -14.41 -7.05 -2.84
C ASP A 90 -13.01 -7.67 -2.85
N THR A 91 -11.99 -6.91 -3.29
CA THR A 91 -10.59 -7.35 -3.27
C THR A 91 -10.12 -7.62 -1.85
N TRP A 92 -10.52 -6.77 -0.90
CA TRP A 92 -10.26 -6.97 0.52
C TRP A 92 -10.95 -8.22 1.08
N VAL A 93 -12.23 -8.42 0.75
CA VAL A 93 -12.98 -9.61 1.16
C VAL A 93 -12.28 -10.87 0.64
N ILE A 94 -11.92 -10.91 -0.65
CA ILE A 94 -11.17 -12.03 -1.24
C ILE A 94 -9.86 -12.26 -0.49
N PHE A 95 -9.07 -11.21 -0.24
CA PHE A 95 -7.83 -11.32 0.53
C PHE A 95 -8.06 -11.99 1.90
N LYS A 96 -9.08 -11.56 2.65
CA LYS A 96 -9.37 -12.08 3.99
C LYS A 96 -9.94 -13.50 3.96
N THR A 97 -10.94 -13.77 3.11
CA THR A 97 -11.76 -14.98 3.16
C THR A 97 -11.24 -16.13 2.29
N SER A 98 -10.23 -15.92 1.44
CA SER A 98 -9.61 -16.98 0.61
C SER A 98 -8.86 -18.07 1.40
N VAL A 99 -9.18 -18.26 2.69
CA VAL A 99 -8.68 -19.33 3.56
C VAL A 99 -9.00 -20.73 2.98
N ASN A 100 -10.02 -20.83 2.11
CA ASN A 100 -10.42 -22.06 1.44
C ASN A 100 -9.47 -22.52 0.31
N GLN A 101 -8.43 -21.74 -0.03
CA GLN A 101 -7.34 -22.19 -0.89
C GLN A 101 -6.29 -22.85 0.01
N HIS A 102 -6.38 -24.17 0.16
CA HIS A 102 -5.68 -25.02 1.13
C HIS A 102 -4.15 -24.86 1.29
N ASN A 103 -3.47 -23.97 0.56
CA ASN A 103 -2.01 -23.79 0.59
C ASN A 103 -1.53 -22.34 0.41
N THR A 104 -2.35 -21.30 0.64
CA THR A 104 -1.89 -19.90 0.51
C THR A 104 -1.83 -19.15 1.83
N THR A 105 -0.63 -18.70 2.19
CA THR A 105 -0.38 -17.83 3.34
C THR A 105 -1.04 -16.46 3.15
N TYR A 106 -1.26 -15.71 4.24
CA TYR A 106 -1.72 -14.33 4.12
C TYR A 106 -0.72 -13.44 3.39
N GLY A 107 0.58 -13.71 3.50
CA GLY A 107 1.61 -12.97 2.77
C GLY A 107 1.44 -13.12 1.25
N GLU A 108 1.23 -14.35 0.77
CA GLU A 108 1.00 -14.61 -0.66
C GLU A 108 -0.30 -13.97 -1.16
N ARG A 109 -1.38 -14.07 -0.39
CA ARG A 109 -2.66 -13.41 -0.71
C ARG A 109 -2.52 -11.89 -0.75
N PHE A 110 -1.82 -11.31 0.22
CA PHE A 110 -1.53 -9.88 0.24
C PHE A 110 -0.75 -9.47 -1.01
N HIS A 111 0.28 -10.25 -1.37
CA HIS A 111 1.07 -10.00 -2.58
C HIS A 111 0.21 -10.02 -3.84
N LYS A 112 -0.70 -10.99 -3.94
CA LYS A 112 -1.58 -11.18 -5.10
C LYS A 112 -2.63 -10.08 -5.26
N TYR A 113 -3.27 -9.67 -4.16
CA TYR A 113 -4.49 -8.84 -4.23
C TYR A 113 -4.28 -7.39 -3.81
N ILE A 114 -3.26 -7.08 -3.00
CA ILE A 114 -3.10 -5.75 -2.38
C ILE A 114 -1.77 -5.10 -2.75
N PHE A 115 -0.68 -5.86 -2.91
CA PHE A 115 0.67 -5.28 -2.97
C PHE A 115 0.89 -4.32 -4.14
N ASN A 116 0.26 -4.59 -5.29
CA ASN A 116 0.36 -3.73 -6.47
C ASN A 116 -0.40 -2.40 -6.33
N ASN A 117 -1.29 -2.28 -5.34
CA ASN A 117 -2.01 -1.06 -5.01
C ASN A 117 -1.21 -0.10 -4.12
N LYS A 118 0.10 -0.31 -3.96
CA LYS A 118 0.94 0.55 -3.12
C LYS A 118 0.77 2.01 -3.54
N CYS A 119 0.33 2.85 -2.60
CA CYS A 119 0.16 4.27 -2.89
C CYS A 119 1.52 4.87 -3.19
N ASP A 120 1.55 5.80 -4.14
CA ASP A 120 2.69 6.67 -4.28
C ASP A 120 2.68 7.73 -3.17
N CYS A 121 3.27 7.34 -2.04
CA CYS A 121 3.65 8.23 -0.95
C CYS A 121 5.00 8.93 -1.23
N ASN A 122 5.32 9.21 -2.52
CA ASN A 122 5.10 10.47 -3.26
C ASN A 122 4.71 11.74 -2.47
#